data_AF-A0A066V1B8-F1
#
_entry.id   AF-A0A066V1B8-F1
#
_cell.length_a   1.000
_cell.length_b   1.000
_cell.length_c   1.000
_cell.angle_alpha   90.00
_cell.angle_beta   90.00
_cell.angle_gamma   90.00
#
_symmetry.space_group_name_H-M   'P 1'
#
loop_
_entity.id
_entity.type
_entity.pdbx_description
1 polymer ?
#
loop_
_entity_poly.entity_id
_entity_poly.type
_entity_poly.pdbx_seq_one_letter_code
_entity_poly.pdbx_strand_id
1 'polypeptide(L)'
;MKKSTYQGLPTLGSSYELNNDYLEVIRVPMDNAMDEYPRVFVVRFDLRQPQGALLDCLSRDEILGNEALGIHRTDLATRFVQSFKAKLKAHERRCHRKGARVYPCTVRFAWVRERDRSAHDHYHFVLFLNEDRFGRLGKTTNSGSLAWTITSAWASALNCDVSTIRRLVQFPDNACYLLDPKSKGFIKVFKDLFRRLSYFAKYDTKHYDEGHRCIGRSIR
;
A
#
# COMPACT_ATOMS: atom_id res chain seq x y z
N MET A 1 -18.16 -22.99 -11.43
CA MET A 1 -16.99 -22.12 -11.70
C MET A 1 -15.75 -22.78 -11.08
N LYS A 2 -14.71 -23.08 -11.88
CA LYS A 2 -13.44 -23.63 -11.35
C LYS A 2 -12.85 -22.59 -10.39
N LYS A 3 -12.65 -22.96 -9.12
CA LYS A 3 -11.89 -22.15 -8.16
C LYS A 3 -10.44 -22.20 -8.61
N SER A 4 -9.91 -21.08 -9.11
CA SER A 4 -8.46 -20.98 -9.33
C SER A 4 -7.78 -20.91 -7.96
N THR A 5 -6.70 -21.67 -7.81
CA THR A 5 -5.92 -21.76 -6.57
C THR A 5 -4.45 -21.57 -6.84
N TYR A 6 -3.75 -20.89 -5.94
CA TYR A 6 -2.29 -20.78 -5.93
C TYR A 6 -1.77 -21.39 -4.64
N GLN A 7 -0.96 -22.44 -4.72
CA GLN A 7 -0.42 -23.17 -3.55
C GLN A 7 -1.50 -23.53 -2.52
N GLY A 8 -2.68 -23.98 -2.99
CA GLY A 8 -3.83 -24.34 -2.14
C GLY A 8 -4.65 -23.17 -1.58
N LEU A 9 -4.27 -21.91 -1.86
CA LEU A 9 -5.03 -20.73 -1.48
C LEU A 9 -5.99 -20.30 -2.61
N PRO A 10 -7.23 -19.89 -2.29
CA PRO A 10 -8.17 -19.44 -3.31
C PRO A 10 -7.71 -18.11 -3.92
N THR A 11 -7.87 -17.98 -5.24
CA THR A 11 -7.62 -16.73 -5.97
C THR A 11 -8.90 -16.22 -6.62
N LEU A 12 -8.90 -14.97 -7.08
CA LEU A 12 -9.97 -14.38 -7.90
C LEU A 12 -10.12 -15.02 -9.29
N GLY A 13 -9.26 -15.99 -9.65
CA GLY A 13 -8.98 -16.41 -11.03
C GLY A 13 -10.04 -17.24 -11.76
N SER A 14 -11.34 -17.01 -11.55
CA SER A 14 -12.36 -17.51 -12.49
C SER A 14 -12.61 -16.56 -13.66
N SER A 15 -12.11 -15.32 -13.59
CA SER A 15 -12.42 -14.26 -14.55
C SER A 15 -11.19 -13.55 -15.12
N TYR A 16 -9.99 -13.89 -14.65
CA TYR A 16 -8.74 -13.22 -15.02
C TYR A 16 -7.55 -14.19 -15.04
N GLU A 17 -6.64 -13.99 -15.99
CA GLU A 17 -5.31 -14.61 -15.96
C GLU A 17 -4.46 -13.92 -14.89
N LEU A 18 -3.79 -14.73 -14.06
CA LEU A 18 -2.99 -14.25 -12.93
C LEU A 18 -1.51 -14.58 -13.13
N ASN A 19 -0.65 -13.62 -12.86
CA ASN A 19 0.80 -13.80 -12.85
C ASN A 19 1.24 -14.45 -11.53
N ASN A 20 1.78 -15.67 -11.59
CA ASN A 20 2.22 -16.42 -10.41
C ASN A 20 3.38 -15.74 -9.66
N ASP A 21 4.29 -15.07 -10.36
CA ASP A 21 5.41 -14.34 -9.72
C ASP A 21 4.88 -13.19 -8.87
N TYR A 22 3.82 -12.53 -9.34
CA TYR A 22 3.16 -11.48 -8.57
C TYR A 22 2.48 -12.04 -7.32
N LEU A 23 1.85 -13.21 -7.42
CA LEU A 23 1.25 -13.89 -6.26
C LEU A 23 2.30 -14.21 -5.20
N GLU A 24 3.49 -14.66 -5.61
CA GLU A 24 4.62 -14.89 -4.70
C GLU A 24 5.09 -13.58 -4.04
N VAL A 25 5.26 -12.52 -4.82
CA VAL A 25 5.68 -11.19 -4.31
C VAL A 25 4.68 -10.62 -3.31
N ILE A 26 3.39 -10.95 -3.43
CA ILE A 26 2.34 -10.57 -2.47
C ILE A 26 2.36 -11.47 -1.22
N ARG A 27 2.58 -12.77 -1.41
CA ARG A 27 2.59 -13.76 -0.33
C ARG A 27 3.73 -13.53 0.65
N VAL A 28 4.93 -13.25 0.15
CA VAL A 28 6.14 -13.15 0.99
C VAL A 28 6.01 -12.08 2.10
N PRO A 29 5.54 -10.84 1.87
CA PRO A 29 5.31 -9.87 2.95
C PRO A 29 4.24 -10.28 3.95
N MET A 30 3.22 -11.02 3.51
CA MET A 30 2.16 -11.54 4.36
C MET A 30 2.71 -12.58 5.34
N ASP A 31 3.42 -13.59 4.83
CA ASP A 31 4.04 -14.64 5.64
C ASP A 31 5.07 -14.03 6.61
N ASN A 32 5.92 -13.12 6.13
CA ASN A 32 6.90 -12.43 6.98
C ASN A 32 6.27 -11.57 8.10
N ALA A 33 5.06 -11.03 7.89
CA ALA A 33 4.36 -10.27 8.93
C ALA A 33 3.80 -11.21 10.01
N MET A 34 3.29 -12.37 9.59
CA MET A 34 2.78 -13.40 10.51
C MET A 34 3.89 -14.05 11.32
N ASP A 35 5.11 -14.16 10.76
CA ASP A 35 6.31 -14.60 11.49
C ASP A 35 6.76 -13.56 12.54
N GLU A 36 6.61 -12.26 12.23
CA GLU A 36 7.14 -11.18 13.08
C GLU A 36 6.18 -10.78 14.20
N TYR A 37 4.86 -10.84 13.96
CA TYR A 37 3.86 -10.36 14.92
C TYR A 37 2.88 -11.46 15.32
N PRO A 38 2.50 -11.53 16.61
CA PRO A 38 1.45 -12.44 17.05
C PRO A 38 0.09 -12.11 16.44
N ARG A 39 -0.13 -10.84 16.08
CA ARG A 39 -1.35 -10.35 15.44
C ARG A 39 -1.01 -9.27 14.42
N VAL A 40 -1.55 -9.41 13.21
CA VAL A 40 -1.24 -8.52 12.08
C VAL A 40 -2.49 -7.76 11.66
N PHE A 41 -2.39 -6.43 11.66
CA PHE A 41 -3.35 -5.54 11.03
C PHE A 41 -2.96 -5.32 9.57
N VAL A 42 -3.90 -5.59 8.66
CA VAL A 42 -3.67 -5.42 7.22
C VAL A 42 -4.62 -4.36 6.69
N VAL A 43 -4.11 -3.45 5.85
CA VAL A 43 -4.92 -2.47 5.13
C VAL A 43 -4.55 -2.40 3.65
N ARG A 44 -5.55 -2.52 2.78
CA ARG A 44 -5.44 -2.27 1.34
C ARG A 44 -5.99 -0.89 0.99
N PHE A 45 -5.30 -0.17 0.13
CA PHE A 45 -5.72 1.13 -0.37
C PHE A 45 -5.13 1.41 -1.76
N ASP A 46 -5.75 2.35 -2.45
CA ASP A 46 -5.36 2.75 -3.80
C ASP A 46 -4.89 4.20 -3.79
N LEU A 47 -3.75 4.43 -4.43
CA LEU A 47 -3.17 5.75 -4.63
C LEU A 47 -3.29 6.13 -6.09
N ARG A 48 -3.94 7.25 -6.37
CA ARG A 48 -4.11 7.81 -7.71
C ARG A 48 -3.19 9.02 -7.90
N GLN A 49 -2.77 9.24 -9.12
CA GLN A 49 -2.08 10.47 -9.50
C GLN A 49 -3.07 11.63 -9.69
N PRO A 50 -2.65 12.87 -9.41
CA PRO A 50 -3.44 14.07 -9.70
C PRO A 50 -3.69 14.25 -11.21
N GLN A 51 -4.80 14.90 -11.56
CA GLN A 51 -5.20 15.21 -12.94
C GLN A 51 -5.55 16.70 -13.08
N GLY A 52 -5.47 17.25 -14.30
CA GLY A 52 -5.85 18.63 -14.61
C GLY A 52 -5.02 19.67 -13.86
N ALA A 53 -5.64 20.71 -13.30
CA ALA A 53 -4.94 21.78 -12.57
C ALA A 53 -4.14 21.30 -11.33
N LEU A 54 -4.39 20.08 -10.84
CA LEU A 54 -3.62 19.48 -9.75
C LEU A 54 -2.26 18.92 -10.21
N LEU A 55 -2.02 18.84 -11.52
CA LEU A 55 -0.74 18.43 -12.11
C LEU A 55 0.37 19.44 -11.78
N ASP A 56 0.05 20.73 -11.62
CA ASP A 56 1.01 21.79 -11.24
C ASP A 56 1.74 21.50 -9.93
N CYS A 57 1.14 20.68 -9.05
CA CYS A 57 1.79 20.24 -7.82
C CYS A 57 2.90 19.21 -8.06
N LEU A 58 2.86 18.48 -9.18
CA LEU A 58 3.96 17.66 -9.69
C LEU A 58 4.94 18.51 -10.53
N SER A 59 4.45 19.55 -11.19
CA SER A 59 5.24 20.40 -12.10
C SER A 59 6.19 21.38 -11.41
N ARG A 60 6.07 21.59 -10.08
CA ARG A 60 6.99 22.47 -9.34
C ARG A 60 8.45 22.03 -9.45
N ASP A 61 8.68 20.75 -9.73
CA ASP A 61 10.00 20.18 -9.99
C ASP A 61 10.36 20.10 -11.49
N GLU A 62 9.41 20.29 -12.41
CA GLU A 62 9.65 20.31 -13.87
C GLU A 62 10.10 21.71 -14.37
N ILE A 63 9.72 22.80 -13.70
CA ILE A 63 10.04 24.19 -14.12
C ILE A 63 11.49 24.59 -13.76
N LEU A 64 12.06 24.03 -12.69
CA LEU A 64 13.49 24.14 -12.43
C LEU A 64 14.17 22.99 -13.17
N GLY A 65 14.55 23.24 -14.43
CA GLY A 65 15.33 22.34 -15.27
C GLY A 65 16.58 21.87 -14.53
N ASN A 66 16.44 20.78 -13.78
CA ASN A 66 17.52 20.16 -13.05
C ASN A 66 17.41 18.67 -13.32
N GLU A 67 17.94 18.27 -14.46
CA GLU A 67 18.28 16.87 -14.77
C GLU A 67 19.13 16.23 -13.65
N ALA A 68 19.70 17.02 -12.73
CA ALA A 68 20.40 16.55 -11.54
C ALA A 68 19.49 16.17 -10.34
N LEU A 69 18.21 16.53 -10.34
CA LEU A 69 17.21 16.08 -9.37
C LEU A 69 16.14 15.28 -10.12
N GLY A 70 16.48 14.04 -10.51
CA GLY A 70 15.60 13.11 -11.23
C GLY A 70 14.31 12.77 -10.47
N ILE A 71 13.38 13.71 -10.38
CA ILE A 71 12.02 13.49 -9.88
C ILE A 71 11.22 12.91 -11.04
N HIS A 72 11.61 11.70 -11.41
CA HIS A 72 10.83 10.93 -12.36
C HIS A 72 9.52 10.52 -11.67
N ARG A 73 8.40 10.65 -12.38
CA ARG A 73 7.08 10.11 -11.98
C ARG A 73 7.09 8.60 -11.70
N THR A 74 8.22 7.95 -11.93
CA THR A 74 8.51 6.52 -11.86
C THR A 74 8.76 6.01 -10.44
N ASP A 75 9.05 6.89 -9.48
CA ASP A 75 9.43 6.50 -8.10
C ASP A 75 8.39 6.85 -7.02
N LEU A 76 7.15 7.16 -7.42
CA LEU A 76 6.12 7.59 -6.48
C LEU A 76 5.82 6.53 -5.40
N ALA A 77 5.82 5.24 -5.75
CA ALA A 77 5.65 4.16 -4.79
C ALA A 77 6.80 4.14 -3.75
N THR A 78 8.04 4.33 -4.20
CA THR A 78 9.22 4.43 -3.33
C THR A 78 9.14 5.65 -2.41
N ARG A 79 8.82 6.83 -2.97
CA ARG A 79 8.63 8.07 -2.21
C ARG A 79 7.53 7.94 -1.16
N PHE A 80 6.41 7.31 -1.53
CA PHE A 80 5.32 7.02 -0.59
C PHE A 80 5.81 6.16 0.59
N VAL A 81 6.48 5.04 0.31
CA VAL A 81 6.99 4.14 1.37
C VAL A 81 7.99 4.86 2.27
N GLN A 82 8.92 5.62 1.71
CA GLN A 82 9.91 6.39 2.47
C GLN A 82 9.23 7.44 3.36
N SER A 83 8.30 8.21 2.79
CA SER A 83 7.51 9.21 3.49
C SER A 83 6.66 8.61 4.61
N PHE A 84 5.99 7.48 4.35
CA PHE A 84 5.21 6.76 5.36
C PHE A 84 6.07 6.27 6.52
N LYS A 85 7.21 5.60 6.23
CA LYS A 85 8.18 5.17 7.25
C LYS A 85 8.73 6.34 8.07
N ALA A 86 9.07 7.46 7.42
CA ALA A 86 9.56 8.65 8.10
C ALA A 86 8.52 9.24 9.05
N LYS A 87 7.24 9.30 8.64
CA LYS A 87 6.15 9.76 9.50
C LYS A 87 5.92 8.85 10.71
N LEU A 88 6.01 7.52 10.54
CA LEU A 88 5.94 6.59 11.68
C LEU A 88 7.09 6.79 12.67
N LYS A 89 8.32 6.97 12.18
CA LYS A 89 9.49 7.24 13.02
C LYS A 89 9.38 8.58 13.75
N ALA A 90 8.84 9.61 13.09
CA ALA A 90 8.59 10.91 13.72
C ALA A 90 7.52 10.83 14.81
N HIS A 91 6.45 10.06 14.58
CA HIS A 91 5.42 9.80 15.58
C HIS A 91 6.01 9.07 16.79
N GLU A 92 6.80 8.02 16.57
CA GLU A 92 7.47 7.25 17.63
C GLU A 92 8.37 8.13 18.50
N ARG A 93 9.22 8.96 17.88
CA ARG A 93 10.04 9.97 18.58
C ARG A 93 9.20 10.95 19.41
N ARG A 94 8.02 11.33 18.94
CA ARG A 94 7.11 12.21 19.67
C ARG A 94 6.49 11.51 20.87
N CYS A 95 6.12 10.24 20.75
CA CYS A 95 5.58 9.45 21.84
C CYS A 95 6.64 9.18 22.92
N HIS A 96 7.87 8.84 22.53
CA HIS A 96 8.99 8.67 23.47
C HIS A 96 9.27 9.93 24.29
N ARG A 97 9.27 11.11 23.64
CA ARG A 97 9.41 12.40 24.35
C ARG A 97 8.28 12.67 25.36
N LYS A 98 7.12 12.05 25.19
CA LYS A 98 5.97 12.16 26.10
C LYS A 98 5.90 11.03 27.13
N GLY A 99 6.90 10.15 27.18
CA GLY A 99 6.87 8.95 28.03
C GLY A 99 5.82 7.91 27.62
N ALA A 100 5.24 8.02 26.42
CA ALA A 100 4.23 7.09 25.94
C ALA A 100 4.90 5.87 25.29
N ARG A 101 4.47 4.67 25.72
CA ARG A 101 4.91 3.40 25.14
C ARG A 101 4.46 3.28 23.68
N VAL A 102 5.37 2.85 22.80
CA VAL A 102 5.08 2.54 21.39
C VAL A 102 5.50 1.11 21.11
N TYR A 103 4.60 0.32 20.52
CA TYR A 103 4.93 -1.04 20.08
C TYR A 103 5.78 -1.00 18.79
N PRO A 104 6.83 -1.84 18.67
CA PRO A 104 7.61 -1.95 17.44
C PRO A 104 6.72 -2.34 16.25
N CYS A 105 7.00 -1.77 15.07
CA CYS A 105 6.30 -2.12 13.85
C CYS A 105 7.19 -1.80 12.64
N THR A 106 7.79 -2.85 12.09
CA THR A 106 8.36 -2.88 10.74
C THR A 106 7.22 -2.74 9.73
N VAL A 107 7.33 -1.78 8.82
CA VAL A 107 6.34 -1.58 7.76
C VAL A 107 6.58 -2.60 6.66
N ARG A 108 5.77 -3.66 6.66
CA ARG A 108 5.72 -4.65 5.59
C ARG A 108 4.66 -4.28 4.58
N PHE A 109 4.92 -4.48 3.30
CA PHE A 109 4.02 -4.05 2.24
C PHE A 109 4.22 -4.83 0.95
N ALA A 110 3.19 -4.80 0.11
CA ALA A 110 3.27 -5.07 -1.31
C ALA A 110 2.51 -3.99 -2.07
N TRP A 111 2.95 -3.67 -3.28
CA TRP A 111 2.25 -2.75 -4.17
C TRP A 111 2.38 -3.16 -5.61
N VAL A 112 1.37 -2.81 -6.41
CA VAL A 112 1.40 -2.93 -7.86
C VAL A 112 0.98 -1.63 -8.51
N ARG A 113 1.55 -1.36 -9.68
CA ARG A 113 1.18 -0.26 -10.56
C ARG A 113 0.29 -0.83 -11.66
N GLU A 114 -0.86 -0.20 -11.87
CA GLU A 114 -1.83 -0.54 -12.91
C GLU A 114 -2.14 0.70 -13.73
N ARG A 115 -2.23 0.54 -15.04
CA ARG A 115 -2.81 1.53 -15.93
C ARG A 115 -3.77 0.74 -16.82
N ASP A 116 -5.05 0.82 -16.49
CA ASP A 116 -6.12 0.19 -17.26
C ASP A 116 -6.54 1.17 -18.38
N ARG A 117 -7.73 1.78 -18.29
CA ARG A 117 -8.19 2.81 -19.25
C ARG A 117 -7.88 4.25 -18.82
N SER A 118 -7.18 4.42 -17.69
CA SER A 118 -6.83 5.73 -17.16
C SER A 118 -5.60 6.28 -17.88
N ALA A 119 -5.57 7.59 -18.11
CA ALA A 119 -4.38 8.27 -18.61
C ALA A 119 -3.18 8.22 -17.63
N HIS A 120 -3.42 7.82 -16.37
CA HIS A 120 -2.43 7.86 -15.29
C HIS A 120 -2.36 6.55 -14.51
N ASP A 121 -1.16 6.28 -13.99
CA ASP A 121 -0.89 5.11 -13.16
C ASP A 121 -1.69 5.16 -11.85
N HIS A 122 -2.28 4.01 -11.51
CA HIS A 122 -2.89 3.73 -10.22
C HIS A 122 -1.99 2.76 -9.46
N TYR A 123 -1.77 3.03 -8.18
CA TYR A 123 -1.01 2.14 -7.32
C TYR A 123 -1.94 1.46 -6.33
N HIS A 124 -2.03 0.13 -6.40
CA HIS A 124 -2.68 -0.66 -5.37
C HIS A 124 -1.65 -1.06 -4.33
N PHE A 125 -1.90 -0.69 -3.08
CA PHE A 125 -1.01 -0.97 -1.95
C PHE A 125 -1.71 -1.85 -0.93
N VAL A 126 -0.92 -2.70 -0.27
CA VAL A 126 -1.29 -3.35 0.97
C VAL A 126 -0.16 -3.15 1.99
N LEU A 127 -0.54 -2.77 3.22
CA LEU A 127 0.37 -2.71 4.37
C LEU A 127 0.02 -3.83 5.35
N PHE A 128 1.05 -4.47 5.89
CA PHE A 128 0.97 -5.43 6.98
C PHE A 128 1.69 -4.83 8.18
N LEU A 129 0.96 -4.61 9.26
CA LEU A 129 1.40 -3.84 10.42
C LEU A 129 1.15 -4.63 11.70
N ASN A 130 1.91 -4.34 12.75
CA ASN A 130 1.65 -4.89 14.08
C ASN A 130 0.30 -4.36 14.61
N GLU A 131 -0.65 -5.26 14.89
CA GLU A 131 -1.98 -4.89 15.42
C GLU A 131 -1.88 -4.15 16.76
N ASP A 132 -0.90 -4.50 17.60
CA ASP A 132 -0.67 -3.84 18.90
C ASP A 132 -0.33 -2.36 18.75
N ARG A 133 0.25 -1.97 17.60
CA ARG A 133 0.51 -0.56 17.25
C ARG A 133 -0.65 0.06 16.49
N PHE A 134 -1.26 -0.70 15.56
CA PHE A 134 -2.30 -0.21 14.67
C PHE A 134 -3.50 -1.17 14.65
N GLY A 135 -4.45 -0.99 15.57
CA GLY A 135 -5.66 -1.82 15.60
C GLY A 135 -6.80 -1.35 14.67
N ARG A 136 -6.67 -0.18 14.04
CA ARG A 136 -7.72 0.41 13.19
C ARG A 136 -7.19 1.45 12.22
N LEU A 137 -7.92 1.61 11.11
CA LEU A 137 -7.61 2.60 10.08
C LEU A 137 -7.87 4.06 10.53
N GLY A 138 -9.01 4.33 11.16
CA GLY A 138 -9.42 5.69 11.53
C GLY A 138 -9.88 6.52 10.32
N LYS A 139 -9.91 7.86 10.47
CA LYS A 139 -10.46 8.80 9.48
C LYS A 139 -9.37 9.69 8.87
N THR A 140 -9.44 9.98 7.58
CA THR A 140 -8.55 10.91 6.85
C THR A 140 -8.71 12.38 7.23
N THR A 141 -9.51 12.70 8.25
CA THR A 141 -9.63 14.03 8.86
C THR A 141 -8.94 14.10 10.22
N ASN A 142 -8.65 12.94 10.82
CA ASN A 142 -8.14 12.86 12.18
C ASN A 142 -6.62 12.75 12.11
N SER A 143 -5.94 13.86 12.38
CA SER A 143 -4.47 13.88 12.45
C SER A 143 -3.98 12.83 13.45
N GLY A 144 -3.01 12.01 13.03
CA GLY A 144 -2.48 10.90 13.83
C GLY A 144 -3.16 9.54 13.61
N SER A 145 -4.30 9.47 12.90
CA SER A 145 -4.85 8.18 12.46
C SER A 145 -3.98 7.53 11.37
N LEU A 146 -4.13 6.21 11.17
CA LEU A 146 -3.44 5.51 10.09
C LEU A 146 -3.90 6.02 8.72
N ALA A 147 -5.20 6.25 8.53
CA ALA A 147 -5.75 6.83 7.32
C ALA A 147 -5.13 8.18 6.99
N TRP A 148 -5.06 9.10 7.96
CA TRP A 148 -4.38 10.39 7.79
C TRP A 148 -2.89 10.23 7.48
N THR A 149 -2.23 9.26 8.12
CA THR A 149 -0.79 9.03 7.90
C THR A 149 -0.53 8.52 6.49
N ILE A 150 -1.36 7.61 5.98
CA ILE A 150 -1.32 7.15 4.58
C ILE A 150 -1.58 8.32 3.63
N THR A 151 -2.68 9.07 3.84
CA THR A 151 -3.01 10.21 2.97
C THR A 151 -1.92 11.28 2.98
N SER A 152 -1.43 11.68 4.16
CA SER A 152 -0.34 12.65 4.25
C SER A 152 0.99 12.13 3.71
N ALA A 153 1.25 10.82 3.76
CA ALA A 153 2.43 10.24 3.13
C ALA A 153 2.36 10.34 1.61
N TRP A 154 1.17 10.10 1.04
CA TRP A 154 0.93 10.30 -0.39
C TRP A 154 1.03 11.75 -0.81
N ALA A 155 0.50 12.69 -0.01
CA ALA A 155 0.67 14.12 -0.24
C ALA A 155 2.16 14.49 -0.34
N SER A 156 2.99 14.02 0.59
CA SER A 156 4.44 14.26 0.55
C SER A 156 5.12 13.58 -0.64
N ALA A 157 4.65 12.41 -1.08
CA ALA A 157 5.17 11.74 -2.28
C ALA A 157 4.81 12.49 -3.58
N LEU A 158 3.68 13.21 -3.59
CA LEU A 158 3.23 14.05 -4.70
C LEU A 158 3.66 15.53 -4.58
N ASN A 159 4.37 15.90 -3.51
CA ASN A 159 4.67 17.30 -3.18
C ASN A 159 3.43 18.22 -3.12
N CYS A 160 2.32 17.69 -2.61
CA CYS A 160 1.03 18.36 -2.51
C CYS A 160 0.63 18.62 -1.05
N ASP A 161 -0.36 19.49 -0.85
CA ASP A 161 -1.06 19.57 0.43
C ASP A 161 -2.04 18.40 0.63
N VAL A 162 -2.19 17.96 1.88
CA VAL A 162 -3.04 16.82 2.25
C VAL A 162 -4.51 17.10 1.97
N SER A 163 -4.96 18.35 2.12
CA SER A 163 -6.35 18.74 1.87
C SER A 163 -6.71 18.60 0.39
N THR A 164 -5.76 18.85 -0.50
CA THR A 164 -5.95 18.83 -1.96
C THR A 164 -5.98 17.42 -2.54
N ILE A 165 -5.26 16.48 -1.94
CA ILE A 165 -5.09 15.12 -2.46
C ILE A 165 -5.96 14.06 -1.77
N ARG A 166 -6.81 14.43 -0.81
CA ARG A 166 -7.60 13.45 -0.04
C ARG A 166 -8.40 12.48 -0.93
N ARG A 167 -8.92 12.96 -2.07
CA ARG A 167 -9.66 12.16 -3.05
C ARG A 167 -8.79 11.20 -3.87
N LEU A 168 -7.47 11.39 -3.86
CA LEU A 168 -6.50 10.54 -4.54
C LEU A 168 -6.11 9.29 -3.74
N VAL A 169 -6.54 9.19 -2.49
CA VAL A 169 -6.35 8.00 -1.65
C VAL A 169 -7.70 7.35 -1.41
N GLN A 170 -7.89 6.16 -1.98
CA GLN A 170 -9.13 5.41 -1.86
C GLN A 170 -8.93 4.17 -0.97
N PHE A 171 -9.73 4.08 0.08
CA PHE A 171 -9.87 2.86 0.87
C PHE A 171 -11.13 2.15 0.36
N PRO A 172 -11.02 0.94 -0.22
CA PRO A 172 -12.20 0.22 -0.70
C PRO A 172 -13.03 -0.33 0.45
N ASP A 173 -14.23 -0.82 0.14
CA ASP A 173 -15.04 -1.54 1.12
C ASP A 173 -14.29 -2.77 1.65
N ASN A 174 -14.38 -3.03 2.95
CA ASN A 174 -13.62 -4.08 3.63
C ASN A 174 -12.09 -3.94 3.45
N ALA A 175 -11.56 -2.71 3.41
CA ALA A 175 -10.12 -2.44 3.23
C ALA A 175 -9.22 -3.09 4.29
N CYS A 176 -9.75 -3.39 5.48
CA CYS A 176 -8.97 -3.82 6.63
C CYS A 176 -9.21 -5.29 6.98
N TYR A 177 -8.16 -5.98 7.39
CA TYR A 177 -8.20 -7.38 7.86
C TYR A 177 -7.39 -7.49 9.16
N LEU A 178 -7.85 -8.36 10.07
CA LEU A 178 -7.13 -8.72 11.28
C LEU A 178 -6.72 -10.19 11.18
N LEU A 179 -5.42 -10.45 11.20
CA LEU A 179 -4.86 -11.79 11.18
C LEU A 179 -4.35 -12.13 12.58
N ASP A 180 -5.18 -12.86 13.31
CA ASP A 180 -4.82 -13.44 14.61
C ASP A 180 -4.82 -14.97 14.49
N PRO A 181 -3.66 -15.66 14.52
CA PRO A 181 -3.55 -17.11 14.48
C PRO A 181 -4.37 -17.84 15.55
N LYS A 182 -4.66 -17.19 16.68
CA LYS A 182 -5.43 -17.77 17.79
C LYS A 182 -6.94 -17.63 17.58
N SER A 183 -7.38 -16.83 16.60
CA SER A 183 -8.80 -16.62 16.33
C SER A 183 -9.43 -17.83 15.63
N LYS A 184 -10.65 -18.21 16.04
CA LYS A 184 -11.40 -19.33 15.44
C LYS A 184 -11.66 -19.18 13.94
N GLY A 185 -11.64 -17.94 13.43
CA GLY A 185 -11.88 -17.61 12.02
C GLY A 185 -10.61 -17.40 11.18
N PHE A 186 -9.41 -17.56 11.77
CA PHE A 186 -8.14 -17.20 11.15
C PHE A 186 -7.97 -17.69 9.71
N ILE A 187 -8.16 -19.00 9.50
CA ILE A 187 -7.98 -19.63 8.17
C ILE A 187 -8.90 -19.00 7.11
N LYS A 188 -10.13 -18.64 7.49
CA LYS A 188 -11.07 -17.99 6.58
C LYS A 188 -10.59 -16.58 6.22
N VAL A 189 -10.22 -15.78 7.22
CA VAL A 189 -9.76 -14.39 7.02
C VAL A 189 -8.46 -14.37 6.20
N PHE A 190 -7.53 -15.27 6.49
CA PHE A 190 -6.28 -15.43 5.74
C PHE A 190 -6.55 -15.75 4.26
N LYS A 191 -7.42 -16.72 3.98
CA LYS A 191 -7.82 -17.10 2.61
C LYS A 191 -8.57 -15.97 1.90
N ASP A 192 -9.46 -15.27 2.60
CA ASP A 192 -10.21 -14.14 2.03
C ASP A 192 -9.30 -12.96 1.70
N LEU A 193 -8.32 -12.66 2.56
CA LEU A 193 -7.29 -11.65 2.30
C LEU A 193 -6.45 -12.03 1.09
N PHE A 194 -5.89 -13.24 1.05
CA PHE A 194 -5.06 -13.67 -0.08
C PHE A 194 -5.84 -13.67 -1.38
N ARG A 195 -7.09 -14.17 -1.38
CA ARG A 195 -7.99 -14.11 -2.54
C ARG A 195 -8.19 -12.69 -3.03
N ARG A 196 -8.34 -11.73 -2.12
CA ARG A 196 -8.50 -10.32 -2.49
C ARG A 196 -7.22 -9.72 -3.06
N LEU A 197 -6.08 -10.00 -2.43
CA LEU A 197 -4.79 -9.49 -2.89
C LEU A 197 -4.36 -10.14 -4.21
N SER A 198 -4.86 -11.33 -4.54
CA SER A 198 -4.61 -11.96 -5.85
C SER A 198 -5.09 -11.10 -7.02
N TYR A 199 -5.96 -10.10 -6.79
CA TYR A 199 -6.30 -9.09 -7.80
C TYR A 199 -5.05 -8.35 -8.31
N PHE A 200 -4.07 -8.09 -7.45
CA PHE A 200 -2.86 -7.35 -7.81
C PHE A 200 -2.03 -8.08 -8.87
N ALA A 201 -2.22 -9.39 -9.00
CA ALA A 201 -1.56 -10.26 -9.96
C ALA A 201 -2.31 -10.37 -11.30
N LYS A 202 -3.41 -9.64 -11.51
CA LYS A 202 -4.11 -9.60 -12.79
C LYS A 202 -3.16 -9.12 -13.90
N TYR A 203 -3.08 -9.88 -14.99
CA TYR A 203 -2.16 -9.63 -16.10
C TYR A 203 -2.57 -8.40 -16.93
N ASP A 204 -3.85 -8.31 -17.30
CA ASP A 204 -4.35 -7.36 -18.32
C ASP A 204 -4.26 -5.88 -17.96
N THR A 205 -3.98 -5.51 -16.70
CA THR A 205 -3.97 -4.10 -16.25
C THR A 205 -2.57 -3.52 -16.09
N LYS A 206 -1.54 -4.24 -16.55
CA LYS A 206 -0.12 -3.84 -16.40
C LYS A 206 0.49 -3.51 -17.75
N HIS A 207 1.19 -2.39 -17.81
CA HIS A 207 2.07 -2.05 -18.93
C HIS A 207 3.50 -2.50 -18.59
N TYR A 208 3.86 -3.71 -19.04
CA TYR A 208 5.16 -4.33 -18.74
C TYR A 208 6.32 -3.72 -19.55
N ASP A 209 6.03 -3.11 -20.70
CA ASP A 209 7.04 -2.73 -21.72
C ASP A 209 7.58 -1.29 -21.59
N GLU A 210 7.28 -0.59 -20.49
CA GLU A 210 7.67 0.82 -20.31
C GLU A 210 8.99 1.02 -19.51
N GLY A 211 9.75 -0.04 -19.23
CA GLY A 211 11.01 0.08 -18.48
C GLY A 211 10.86 0.52 -17.01
N HIS A 212 9.64 0.48 -16.47
CA HIS A 212 9.32 0.88 -15.10
C HIS A 212 8.82 -0.30 -14.28
N ARG A 213 9.17 -0.33 -12.99
CA ARG A 213 8.77 -1.41 -12.08
C ARG A 213 7.26 -1.37 -11.81
N CYS A 214 6.56 -2.45 -12.17
CA CYS A 214 5.10 -2.56 -11.98
C CYS A 214 4.67 -3.27 -10.68
N ILE A 215 5.63 -3.75 -9.88
CA ILE A 215 5.38 -4.40 -8.59
C ILE A 215 6.55 -4.18 -7.63
N GLY A 216 6.26 -4.00 -6.34
CA GLY A 216 7.28 -3.96 -5.31
C GLY A 216 6.78 -4.49 -3.97
N ARG A 217 7.73 -4.87 -3.11
CA ARG A 217 7.45 -5.38 -1.77
C ARG A 217 8.51 -4.98 -0.76
N SER A 218 8.18 -5.10 0.52
CA SER A 218 9.19 -5.11 1.58
C SER A 218 10.02 -6.41 1.53
N ILE A 219 11.32 -6.27 1.79
CA ILE A 219 12.23 -7.39 2.06
C ILE A 219 12.27 -7.69 3.57
N ARG A 220 12.77 -8.87 3.93
CA ARG A 220 12.99 -9.28 5.32
C ARG A 220 14.28 -8.65 5.85
#